data_AF-A0A168FYX8-F1
#
_entry.id   AF-A0A168FYX8-F1
#
_cell.length_a   1.000
_cell.length_b   1.000
_cell.length_c   1.000
_cell.angle_alpha   90.00
_cell.angle_beta   90.00
_cell.angle_gamma   90.00
#
_symmetry.space_group_name_H-M   'P 1'
#
loop_
_entity.id
_entity.type
_entity.pdbx_description
1 polymer ?
#
loop_
_entity_poly.entity_id
_entity_poly.type
_entity_poly.pdbx_seq_one_letter_code
_entity_poly.pdbx_strand_id
1 'polypeptide(L)'
;MDEATSSDARVTITYCTQCRWLMRAAWVAQELLQTFRTRLGEVALVPGTGGVFRVELVSAPGAEPVLLWDRKEQGGFPEIPPLKKAVRDVVAPDLALGHTDRVGG
;
A
#
# COMPACT_ATOMS: atom_id res chain seq x y z
N MET A 1 3.14 -27.46 -11.98
CA MET A 1 3.15 -26.01 -12.27
C MET A 1 1.99 -25.47 -11.46
N ASP A 2 2.23 -25.15 -10.20
CA ASP A 2 1.17 -24.66 -9.31
C ASP A 2 0.75 -23.27 -9.80
N GLU A 3 -0.51 -23.19 -10.19
CA GLU A 3 -1.18 -21.97 -10.58
C GLU A 3 -1.22 -21.07 -9.34
N ALA A 4 -0.34 -20.08 -9.30
CA ALA A 4 -0.33 -19.10 -8.22
C ALA A 4 -1.66 -18.34 -8.26
N THR A 5 -2.60 -18.70 -7.39
CA THR A 5 -3.83 -17.94 -7.17
C THR A 5 -3.41 -16.53 -6.74
N SER A 6 -3.48 -15.59 -7.66
CA SER A 6 -3.25 -14.17 -7.40
C SER A 6 -4.24 -13.73 -6.32
N SER A 7 -3.74 -13.04 -5.30
CA SER A 7 -4.60 -12.42 -4.30
C SER A 7 -5.56 -11.43 -4.96
N ASP A 8 -6.76 -11.32 -4.41
CA ASP A 8 -7.74 -10.30 -4.82
C ASP A 8 -7.51 -8.96 -4.08
N ALA A 9 -6.50 -8.88 -3.20
CA ALA A 9 -6.23 -7.68 -2.43
C ALA A 9 -5.71 -6.54 -3.32
N ARG A 10 -6.39 -5.40 -3.25
CA ARG A 10 -6.10 -4.18 -4.03
C ARG A 10 -5.65 -3.06 -3.10
N VAL A 11 -4.48 -2.49 -3.36
CA VAL A 11 -4.06 -1.21 -2.76
C VAL A 11 -4.33 -0.07 -3.74
N THR A 12 -4.90 1.03 -3.28
CA THR A 12 -5.09 2.25 -4.06
C THR A 12 -4.27 3.39 -3.47
N ILE A 13 -3.49 4.07 -4.30
CA ILE A 13 -2.72 5.26 -3.94
C ILE A 13 -3.28 6.44 -4.73
N THR A 14 -4.08 7.27 -4.06
CA THR A 14 -4.61 8.50 -4.64
C THR A 14 -3.63 9.64 -4.41
N TYR A 15 -3.12 10.26 -5.48
CA TYR A 15 -2.03 11.24 -5.40
C TYR A 15 -2.32 12.55 -6.15
N CYS A 16 -1.87 13.67 -5.59
CA CYS A 16 -1.98 14.98 -6.22
C CYS A 16 -1.08 15.11 -7.46
N THR A 17 -1.69 15.26 -8.64
CA THR A 17 -0.95 15.45 -9.91
C THR A 17 -0.28 16.83 -9.98
N GLN A 18 -0.98 17.88 -9.53
CA GLN A 18 -0.48 19.26 -9.49
C GLN A 18 0.74 19.43 -8.57
N CYS A 19 0.89 18.54 -7.58
CA CYS A 19 1.95 18.57 -6.59
C CYS A 19 3.21 17.82 -7.02
N ARG A 20 3.20 17.21 -8.22
CA ARG A 20 4.27 16.36 -8.76
C ARG A 20 4.60 15.15 -7.89
N TRP A 21 3.60 14.55 -7.25
CA TRP A 21 3.78 13.40 -6.35
C TRP A 21 3.69 12.03 -7.02
N LEU A 22 3.54 11.97 -8.36
CA LEU A 22 3.53 10.70 -9.11
C LEU A 22 4.75 9.83 -8.77
N MET A 23 5.96 10.40 -8.76
CA MET A 23 7.18 9.64 -8.48
C MET A 23 7.17 9.00 -7.09
N ARG A 24 6.62 9.71 -6.10
CA ARG A 24 6.48 9.17 -4.73
C ARG A 24 5.43 8.08 -4.68
N ALA A 25 4.28 8.28 -5.32
CA ALA A 25 3.22 7.28 -5.40
C ALA A 25 3.70 5.99 -6.11
N ALA A 26 4.43 6.15 -7.21
CA ALA A 26 5.03 5.05 -7.97
C ALA A 26 6.09 4.29 -7.16
N TRP A 27 6.94 4.99 -6.40
CA TRP A 27 7.90 4.34 -5.51
C TRP A 27 7.22 3.54 -4.40
N VAL A 28 6.19 4.11 -3.73
CA VAL A 28 5.41 3.36 -2.74
C VAL A 28 4.77 2.11 -3.36
N ALA A 29 4.21 2.23 -4.57
CA ALA A 29 3.65 1.08 -5.28
C ALA A 29 4.71 0.00 -5.58
N GLN A 30 5.90 0.40 -6.02
CA GLN A 30 7.02 -0.54 -6.26
C GLN A 30 7.45 -1.25 -4.97
N GLU A 31 7.58 -0.51 -3.86
CA GLU A 31 7.92 -1.09 -2.56
C GLU A 31 6.92 -2.16 -2.12
N LEU A 32 5.62 -1.90 -2.30
CA LEU A 32 4.56 -2.84 -1.97
C LEU A 32 4.56 -4.06 -2.88
N LEU A 33 4.60 -3.86 -4.21
CA LEU A 33 4.61 -4.96 -5.19
C LEU A 33 5.85 -5.85 -5.06
N GLN A 34 7.02 -5.26 -4.78
CA GLN A 34 8.25 -6.03 -4.54
C GLN A 34 8.18 -6.85 -3.26
N THR A 35 7.56 -6.32 -2.21
CA THR A 35 7.47 -6.97 -0.89
C THR A 35 6.43 -8.09 -0.90
N PHE A 36 5.23 -7.82 -1.40
CA PHE A 36 4.10 -8.73 -1.28
C PHE A 36 3.92 -9.66 -2.48
N ARG A 37 4.51 -9.33 -3.64
CA ARG A 37 4.47 -10.17 -4.85
C ARG A 37 3.02 -10.62 -5.13
N THR A 38 2.77 -11.92 -5.19
CA THR A 38 1.45 -12.53 -5.46
C THR A 38 0.44 -12.41 -4.31
N ARG A 39 0.85 -11.92 -3.14
CA ARG A 39 -0.06 -11.64 -2.00
C ARG A 39 -0.87 -10.35 -2.18
N LEU A 40 -0.50 -9.51 -3.15
CA LEU A 40 -1.34 -8.42 -3.65
C LEU A 40 -1.75 -8.73 -5.09
N GLY A 41 -3.01 -8.48 -5.42
CA GLY A 41 -3.49 -8.57 -6.80
C GLY A 41 -3.02 -7.39 -7.62
N GLU A 42 -3.12 -6.19 -7.06
CA GLU A 42 -2.68 -4.97 -7.74
C GLU A 42 -2.39 -3.82 -6.77
N VAL A 43 -1.66 -2.82 -7.30
CA VAL A 43 -1.56 -1.48 -6.70
C VAL A 43 -1.97 -0.47 -7.75
N ALA A 44 -3.06 0.25 -7.51
CA ALA A 44 -3.59 1.26 -8.42
C ALA A 44 -3.05 2.65 -8.08
N LEU A 45 -2.53 3.37 -9.07
CA LEU A 45 -2.19 4.79 -8.95
C LEU A 45 -3.34 5.63 -9.50
N VAL A 46 -3.99 6.39 -8.63
CA VAL A 46 -5.19 7.18 -8.98
C VAL A 46 -4.85 8.68 -8.95
N PRO A 47 -4.95 9.38 -10.10
CA PRO A 47 -4.78 10.83 -10.14
C PRO A 47 -5.82 11.56 -9.29
N GLY A 48 -5.37 12.52 -8.48
CA GLY A 48 -6.20 13.43 -7.70
C GLY A 48 -5.63 14.85 -7.67
N THR A 49 -6.29 15.73 -6.90
CA THR A 49 -5.92 17.14 -6.75
C THR A 49 -5.95 17.57 -5.28
N GLY A 50 -5.69 18.84 -4.97
CA GLY A 50 -5.91 19.38 -3.63
C GLY A 50 -4.96 18.85 -2.55
N GLY A 51 -3.73 18.50 -2.93
CA GLY A 51 -2.71 18.02 -2.00
C GLY A 51 -3.01 16.66 -1.37
N VAL A 52 -3.82 15.82 -2.05
CA VAL A 52 -4.12 14.45 -1.62
C VAL A 52 -2.91 13.53 -1.76
N PHE A 53 -2.69 12.72 -0.72
CA PHE A 53 -1.88 11.51 -0.78
C PHE A 53 -2.50 10.52 0.20
N ARG A 54 -3.27 9.58 -0.32
CA ARG A 54 -4.09 8.63 0.46
C ARG A 54 -3.80 7.21 -0.01
N VAL A 55 -3.61 6.29 0.93
CA VAL A 55 -3.36 4.87 0.68
C VAL A 55 -4.48 4.06 1.33
N GLU A 56 -5.20 3.30 0.52
CA GLU A 56 -6.32 2.46 0.94
C GLU A 56 -6.10 1.03 0.49
N LEU A 57 -6.65 0.09 1.26
CA LEU A 57 -6.58 -1.33 0.96
C LEU A 57 -7.97 -1.96 1.01
N VAL A 58 -8.30 -2.71 -0.03
CA VAL A 58 -9.48 -3.58 -0.10
C VAL A 58 -8.96 -5.00 -0.17
N SER A 59 -9.28 -5.83 0.82
CA SER A 59 -8.71 -7.18 0.95
C SER A 59 -9.32 -8.20 -0.01
N ALA A 60 -10.58 -7.99 -0.42
CA ALA A 60 -11.30 -8.82 -1.38
C ALA A 60 -12.47 -8.03 -2.02
N PRO A 61 -12.99 -8.44 -3.19
CA PRO A 61 -14.19 -7.88 -3.80
C PRO A 61 -15.35 -7.79 -2.80
N GLY A 62 -15.95 -6.60 -2.69
CA GLY A 62 -17.05 -6.33 -1.76
C GLY A 62 -16.64 -6.08 -0.31
N ALA A 63 -15.35 -6.14 0.04
CA ALA A 63 -14.86 -5.69 1.34
C ALA A 63 -14.79 -4.15 1.41
N GLU A 64 -15.01 -3.60 2.60
CA GLU A 64 -14.87 -2.17 2.85
C GLU A 64 -13.39 -1.73 2.75
N PRO A 65 -13.11 -0.55 2.18
CA PRO A 65 -11.76 -0.01 2.15
C PRO A 65 -11.23 0.30 3.54
N VAL A 66 -10.03 -0.19 3.85
CA VAL A 66 -9.27 0.19 5.04
C VAL A 66 -8.32 1.34 4.67
N LEU A 67 -8.45 2.47 5.38
CA LEU A 67 -7.52 3.58 5.26
C LEU A 67 -6.20 3.21 5.94
N LEU A 68 -5.12 3.07 5.17
CA LEU A 68 -3.78 2.79 5.69
C LEU A 68 -2.98 4.05 5.92
N TRP A 69 -3.16 5.06 5.06
CA TRP A 69 -2.50 6.35 5.22
C TRP A 69 -3.34 7.49 4.64
N ASP A 70 -3.40 8.62 5.35
CA ASP A 70 -3.86 9.89 4.80
C ASP A 70 -2.89 11.02 5.18
N ARG A 71 -2.38 11.74 4.18
CA ARG A 71 -1.40 12.81 4.40
C ARG A 71 -1.93 13.94 5.28
N LYS A 72 -3.20 14.31 5.16
CA LYS A 72 -3.78 15.41 5.93
C LYS A 72 -3.99 14.99 7.39
N GLU A 73 -4.43 13.75 7.62
CA GLU A 73 -4.68 13.24 8.97
C GLU A 73 -3.37 12.92 9.71
N GLN A 74 -2.37 12.38 9.00
CA GLN A 74 -1.14 11.86 9.61
C GLN A 74 0.07 12.79 9.45
N GLY A 75 -0.13 13.99 8.89
CA GLY A 75 0.88 15.05 8.88
C GLY A 75 2.12 14.75 8.03
N GLY A 76 1.96 14.12 6.87
CA GLY A 76 3.10 13.79 6.02
C GLY A 76 2.85 12.66 5.03
N PHE A 77 3.94 12.06 4.56
CA PHE A 77 3.90 10.88 3.70
C PHE A 77 4.23 9.64 4.52
N PRO A 78 3.73 8.46 4.13
CA PRO A 78 3.99 7.26 4.90
C PRO A 78 5.48 6.93 4.89
N GLU A 79 5.99 6.58 6.06
CA GLU A 79 7.22 5.80 6.15
C GLU A 79 6.95 4.38 5.62
N ILE A 80 7.87 3.86 4.81
CA ILE A 80 7.66 2.56 4.14
C ILE A 80 7.57 1.38 5.12
N PRO A 81 8.43 1.26 6.16
CA PRO A 81 8.36 0.11 7.05
C PRO A 81 7.01 -0.01 7.78
N PRO A 82 6.46 1.06 8.41
CA PRO A 82 5.11 1.02 8.99
C PRO A 82 4.02 0.72 7.97
N LEU A 83 4.10 1.29 6.76
CA LEU A 83 3.10 1.01 5.72
C LEU A 83 3.11 -0.45 5.28
N LYS A 84 4.30 -1.04 5.08
CA LYS A 84 4.43 -2.48 4.79
C LYS A 84 3.84 -3.32 5.92
N LYS A 85 4.10 -2.95 7.17
CA LYS A 85 3.52 -3.64 8.33
C LYS A 85 1.99 -3.62 8.29
N ALA A 86 1.40 -2.44 8.09
CA ALA A 86 -0.06 -2.28 8.00
C ALA A 86 -0.68 -3.08 6.85
N VAL A 87 -0.06 -3.10 5.67
CA VAL A 87 -0.53 -3.92 4.54
C VAL A 87 -0.44 -5.41 4.89
N ARG A 88 0.70 -5.87 5.42
CA ARG A 88 0.93 -7.27 5.79
C ARG A 88 -0.14 -7.76 6.77
N ASP A 89 -0.40 -6.99 7.82
CA ASP A 89 -1.32 -7.39 8.88
C ASP A 89 -2.73 -7.68 8.34
N VAL A 90 -3.07 -7.16 7.15
CA VAL A 90 -4.32 -7.47 6.44
C VAL A 90 -4.18 -8.62 5.43
N VAL A 91 -3.14 -8.64 4.60
CA VAL A 91 -3.08 -9.54 3.41
C VAL A 91 -2.17 -10.75 3.55
N ALA A 92 -1.25 -10.73 4.51
CA ALA A 92 -0.23 -11.75 4.67
C ALA A 92 0.28 -11.81 6.12
N PRO A 93 -0.59 -12.04 7.12
CA PRO A 93 -0.21 -11.98 8.54
C PRO A 93 0.90 -12.97 8.94
N ASP A 94 1.10 -14.01 8.14
CA ASP A 94 2.15 -15.03 8.26
C ASP A 94 3.52 -14.61 7.69
N LEU A 95 3.59 -13.50 6.93
CA LEU A 95 4.80 -13.09 6.22
C LEU A 95 5.76 -12.30 7.13
N ALA A 96 6.96 -12.84 7.37
CA ALA A 96 8.03 -12.08 8.02
C ALA A 96 8.59 -11.00 7.08
N LEU A 97 8.67 -9.75 7.54
CA LEU A 97 9.21 -8.62 6.77
C LEU A 97 10.70 -8.37 7.06
N GLY A 98 11.36 -9.30 7.75
CA GLY A 98 12.79 -9.24 8.03
C GLY A 98 13.16 -8.03 8.88
N HIS A 99 14.04 -7.15 8.36
CA HIS A 99 14.50 -5.96 9.10
C HIS A 99 13.36 -5.00 9.44
N THR A 100 12.30 -4.95 8.64
CA THR A 100 11.12 -4.11 8.91
C THR A 100 10.41 -4.49 10.21
N ASP A 101 10.45 -5.76 10.63
CA ASP A 101 9.85 -6.19 11.89
C ASP A 101 10.68 -5.81 13.13
N ARG A 102 11.97 -5.56 12.95
CA ARG A 102 12.90 -5.27 14.06
C ARG A 102 13.02 -3.80 14.42
N VAL A 103 12.65 -2.90 13.51
CA VAL A 103 12.82 -1.43 13.67
C VAL A 103 11.63 -0.77 14.38
N GLY A 104 10.65 -1.54 14.84
CA GLY A 104 9.46 -1.05 15.57
C GLY A 104 9.39 -1.46 17.04
N GLY A 105 10.51 -1.84 17.66
CA GLY A 105 10.63 -2.14 19.10
C GLY A 105 11.35 -1.04 19.86
#